data_AF-A0A8T0KD83-F1
#
_entry.id   AF-A0A8T0KD83-F1
#
_cell.length_a   1.000
_cell.length_b   1.000
_cell.length_c   1.000
_cell.angle_alpha   90.00
_cell.angle_beta   90.00
_cell.angle_gamma   90.00
#
_symmetry.space_group_name_H-M   'P 1'
#
loop_
_entity.id
_entity.type
_entity.pdbx_description
1 polymer ?
#
loop_
_entity_poly.entity_id
_entity_poly.type
_entity_poly.pdbx_seq_one_letter_code
_entity_poly.pdbx_strand_id
1 'polypeptide(L)'
;MMVYVGPMRIEGFEPVTQVLELGIIVHSVIIRISLGASDNPDTIRPLVAALTFHQFFEGMGLGSCISQANFKRVSVTVMGLFFALTIPIWVGIGIGISSVYNENSPTALIVEGVFNAPSAGILIYMALVDLLANDFMSPRMQQSSILCFGANVSLLLGAGLMSLIAKWT
;
A
#
# COMPACT_ATOMS: atom_id res chain seq x y z
N MET A 1 0.19 -20.34 -40.61
CA MET A 1 -0.85 -19.89 -39.66
C MET A 1 -0.26 -18.71 -38.89
N MET A 2 -0.41 -17.50 -39.43
CA MET A 2 0.00 -16.27 -38.74
C MET A 2 -1.10 -15.90 -37.76
N VAL A 3 -0.82 -15.99 -36.47
CA VAL A 3 -1.67 -15.42 -35.43
C VAL A 3 -1.53 -13.91 -35.54
N TYR A 4 -2.57 -13.23 -36.00
CA TYR A 4 -2.71 -11.78 -35.86
C TYR A 4 -2.77 -11.47 -34.36
N VAL A 5 -1.63 -11.15 -33.75
CA VAL A 5 -1.59 -10.43 -32.49
C VAL A 5 -1.87 -8.97 -32.87
N GLY A 6 -3.14 -8.56 -32.77
CA GLY A 6 -3.52 -7.15 -32.85
C GLY A 6 -2.73 -6.33 -31.82
N PRO A 7 -2.66 -5.00 -31.94
CA PRO A 7 -1.93 -4.19 -30.97
C PRO A 7 -2.49 -4.48 -29.59
N MET A 8 -1.67 -5.10 -28.74
CA MET A 8 -2.00 -5.38 -27.35
C MET A 8 -2.05 -4.03 -26.64
N ARG A 9 -3.21 -3.38 -26.71
CA ARG A 9 -3.50 -2.15 -25.99
C ARG A 9 -3.47 -2.54 -24.51
N ILE A 10 -2.60 -1.89 -23.77
CA ILE A 10 -2.33 -2.15 -22.36
C ILE A 10 -3.58 -1.77 -21.53
N GLU A 11 -4.59 -2.65 -21.43
CA GLU A 11 -5.79 -2.44 -20.60
C GLU A 11 -5.64 -3.01 -19.17
N GLY A 12 -4.42 -3.30 -18.72
CA GLY A 12 -4.18 -4.07 -17.49
C GLY A 12 -4.01 -3.24 -16.20
N PHE A 13 -3.53 -2.00 -16.28
CA PHE A 13 -3.13 -1.25 -15.08
C PHE A 13 -4.25 -0.43 -14.43
N GLU A 14 -5.30 -0.07 -15.16
CA GLU A 14 -6.46 0.63 -14.58
C GLU A 14 -7.11 -0.17 -13.43
N PRO A 15 -7.53 -1.44 -13.61
CA PRO A 15 -8.12 -2.22 -12.53
C PRO A 15 -7.11 -2.49 -11.40
N VAL A 16 -5.85 -2.75 -11.73
CA VAL A 16 -4.75 -2.94 -10.76
C VAL A 16 -4.62 -1.71 -9.85
N THR A 17 -4.64 -0.50 -10.43
CA THR A 17 -4.49 0.73 -9.65
C THR A 17 -5.70 0.97 -8.74
N GLN A 18 -6.92 0.70 -9.23
CA GLN A 18 -8.15 0.86 -8.43
C GLN A 18 -8.21 -0.14 -7.27
N VAL A 19 -7.82 -1.40 -7.52
CA VAL A 19 -7.76 -2.43 -6.47
C VAL A 19 -6.67 -2.12 -5.45
N LEU A 20 -5.51 -1.63 -5.91
CA LEU A 20 -4.44 -1.19 -5.02
C LEU A 20 -4.87 -0.01 -4.14
N GLU A 21 -5.55 0.99 -4.72
CA GLU A 21 -6.05 2.16 -3.97
C GLU A 21 -7.09 1.74 -2.92
N LEU A 22 -8.05 0.89 -3.31
CA LEU A 22 -9.04 0.35 -2.37
C LEU A 22 -8.38 -0.50 -1.28
N GLY A 23 -7.40 -1.33 -1.65
CA GLY A 23 -6.63 -2.15 -0.72
C GLY A 23 -5.91 -1.31 0.32
N ILE A 24 -5.28 -0.20 -0.10
CA ILE A 24 -4.60 0.77 0.78
C ILE A 24 -5.60 1.48 1.69
N ILE A 25 -6.77 1.88 1.17
CA ILE A 25 -7.80 2.50 2.01
C ILE A 25 -8.22 1.51 3.10
N VAL A 26 -8.54 0.26 2.75
CA VAL A 26 -9.11 -0.73 3.68
C VAL A 26 -8.14 -1.19 4.76
N HIS A 27 -6.92 -1.63 4.42
CA HIS A 27 -6.00 -2.17 5.45
C HIS A 27 -5.52 -1.11 6.45
N SER A 28 -5.51 0.15 6.04
CA SER A 28 -5.00 1.24 6.84
C SER A 28 -6.06 1.92 7.72
N VAL A 29 -7.36 1.65 7.53
CA VAL A 29 -8.43 2.30 8.31
C VAL A 29 -8.27 2.06 9.80
N ILE A 30 -8.22 0.79 10.22
CA ILE A 30 -8.26 0.43 11.65
C ILE A 30 -7.00 0.91 12.37
N ILE A 31 -5.83 0.71 11.74
CA ILE A 31 -4.54 1.18 12.29
C ILE A 31 -4.55 2.71 12.50
N ARG A 32 -5.11 3.48 11.56
CA ARG A 32 -5.16 4.95 11.65
C ARG A 32 -6.17 5.45 12.67
N ILE A 33 -7.30 4.76 12.81
CA ILE A 33 -8.27 5.03 13.87
C ILE A 33 -7.63 4.75 15.24
N SER A 34 -6.97 3.61 15.41
CA SER A 34 -6.25 3.27 16.64
C SER A 34 -5.19 4.33 16.96
N LEU A 35 -4.35 4.70 15.99
CA LEU A 35 -3.37 5.79 16.16
C LEU A 35 -4.00 7.09 16.68
N GLY A 36 -5.15 7.49 16.14
CA GLY A 36 -5.85 8.70 16.57
C GLY A 36 -6.53 8.58 17.94
N ALA A 37 -6.93 7.37 18.32
CA ALA A 37 -7.56 7.06 19.60
C ALA A 37 -6.55 6.81 20.73
N SER A 38 -5.28 6.57 20.40
CA SER A 38 -4.21 6.35 21.37
C SER A 38 -3.90 7.64 22.14
N ASP A 39 -3.75 7.52 23.46
CA ASP A 39 -3.36 8.63 24.34
C ASP A 39 -1.90 8.51 24.84
N ASN A 40 -1.18 7.44 24.48
CA ASN A 40 0.17 7.18 24.96
C ASN A 40 1.24 7.70 23.98
N PRO A 41 2.01 8.74 24.33
CA PRO A 41 3.06 9.28 23.46
C PRO A 41 4.15 8.26 23.10
N ASP A 42 4.41 7.29 23.97
CA ASP A 42 5.42 6.25 23.74
C ASP A 42 4.98 5.22 22.69
N THR A 43 3.67 5.07 22.47
CA THR A 43 3.08 4.27 21.39
C THR A 43 2.90 5.11 20.12
N ILE A 44 2.44 6.36 20.25
CA ILE A 44 2.18 7.25 19.11
C ILE A 44 3.45 7.58 18.34
N ARG A 45 4.55 7.94 19.02
CA ARG A 45 5.75 8.46 18.33
C ARG A 45 6.39 7.43 17.40
N PRO A 46 6.66 6.18 17.83
CA PRO A 46 7.17 5.15 16.92
C PRO A 46 6.17 4.80 15.83
N LEU A 47 4.88 4.71 16.17
CA LEU A 47 3.82 4.34 15.22
C LEU A 47 3.66 5.38 14.09
N VAL A 48 3.70 6.68 14.41
CA VAL A 48 3.68 7.76 13.41
C VAL A 48 4.92 7.69 12.52
N ALA A 49 6.10 7.48 13.09
CA ALA A 49 7.33 7.36 12.31
C ALA A 49 7.23 6.18 11.34
N ALA A 50 6.82 5.02 11.81
CA ALA A 50 6.65 3.83 10.99
C ALA A 50 5.60 3.99 9.90
N LEU A 51 4.42 4.50 10.24
CA LEU A 51 3.34 4.72 9.27
C LEU A 51 3.73 5.76 8.22
N THR A 52 4.51 6.78 8.58
CA THR A 52 5.02 7.75 7.60
C THR A 52 5.91 7.07 6.57
N PHE A 53 6.85 6.23 7.02
CA PHE A 53 7.69 5.47 6.10
C PHE A 53 6.87 4.47 5.29
N HIS A 54 6.00 3.69 5.92
CA HIS A 54 5.14 2.73 5.23
C HIS A 54 4.30 3.41 4.14
N GLN A 55 3.64 4.52 4.49
CA GLN A 55 2.80 5.29 3.57
C GLN A 55 3.58 5.86 2.41
N PHE A 56 4.83 6.27 2.63
CA PHE A 56 5.68 6.76 1.56
C PHE A 56 5.88 5.70 0.47
N PHE A 57 6.17 4.44 0.85
CA PHE A 57 6.37 3.37 -0.13
C PHE A 57 5.06 2.90 -0.77
N GLU A 58 3.95 2.87 -0.02
CA GLU A 58 2.62 2.62 -0.60
C GLU A 58 2.24 3.68 -1.64
N GLY A 59 2.53 4.95 -1.34
CA GLY A 59 2.27 6.07 -2.25
C GLY A 59 3.14 6.01 -3.50
N MET A 60 4.41 5.59 -3.39
CA MET A 60 5.26 5.35 -4.57
C MET A 60 4.74 4.17 -5.42
N GLY A 61 4.26 3.09 -4.79
CA GLY A 61 3.63 1.96 -5.48
C GLY A 61 2.38 2.39 -6.26
N LEU A 62 1.46 3.11 -5.61
CA LEU A 62 0.30 3.70 -6.28
C LEU A 62 0.68 4.65 -7.40
N GLY A 63 1.66 5.54 -7.17
CA GLY A 63 2.14 6.49 -8.17
C GLY A 63 2.69 5.80 -9.42
N SER A 64 3.41 4.69 -9.25
CA SER A 64 3.88 3.86 -10.37
C SER A 64 2.72 3.28 -11.17
N CYS A 65 1.69 2.75 -10.49
CA CYS A 65 0.50 2.19 -11.14
C CYS A 65 -0.29 3.25 -11.90
N ILE A 66 -0.53 4.41 -11.27
CA ILE A 66 -1.23 5.56 -11.87
C ILE A 66 -0.50 6.04 -13.13
N SER A 67 0.83 6.11 -13.07
CA SER A 67 1.67 6.50 -14.21
C SER A 67 1.51 5.54 -15.40
N GLN A 68 1.36 4.24 -15.14
CA GLN A 68 1.18 3.20 -16.16
C GLN A 68 -0.27 3.11 -16.66
N ALA A 69 -1.26 3.43 -15.81
CA ALA A 69 -2.68 3.27 -16.10
C ALA A 69 -3.28 4.30 -17.08
N ASN A 70 -2.51 5.28 -17.59
CA ASN A 70 -2.96 6.28 -18.58
C ASN A 70 -4.30 6.97 -18.24
N PHE A 71 -4.56 7.16 -16.94
CA PHE A 71 -5.79 7.78 -16.47
C PHE A 71 -5.92 9.25 -16.92
N LYS A 72 -7.17 9.72 -17.04
CA LYS A 72 -7.44 11.15 -17.21
C LYS A 72 -6.91 11.93 -16.01
N ARG A 73 -6.41 13.15 -16.24
CA ARG A 73 -5.86 14.03 -15.19
C ARG A 73 -6.79 14.19 -13.98
N VAL A 74 -8.09 14.27 -14.20
CA VAL A 74 -9.10 14.36 -13.13
C VAL A 74 -9.07 13.12 -12.24
N SER A 75 -8.99 11.91 -12.82
CA SER A 75 -8.91 10.66 -12.06
C SER A 75 -7.62 10.59 -11.25
N VAL A 76 -6.48 10.94 -11.85
CA VAL A 76 -5.18 11.02 -11.15
C VAL A 76 -5.25 11.95 -9.94
N THR A 77 -5.85 13.14 -10.11
CA THR A 77 -6.01 14.10 -9.02
C THR A 77 -6.96 13.58 -7.94
N VAL A 78 -8.08 12.97 -8.31
CA VAL A 78 -9.03 12.39 -7.36
C VAL A 78 -8.39 11.28 -6.53
N MET A 79 -7.65 10.37 -7.18
CA MET A 79 -6.96 9.27 -6.49
C MET A 79 -5.87 9.78 -5.53
N GLY A 80 -5.07 10.76 -5.99
CA GLY A 80 -4.08 11.41 -5.13
C GLY A 80 -4.71 12.12 -3.92
N LEU A 81 -5.88 12.75 -4.09
CA LEU A 81 -6.62 13.37 -3.01
C LEU A 81 -7.17 12.33 -2.02
N PHE A 82 -7.75 11.22 -2.50
CA PHE A 82 -8.21 10.15 -1.63
C PHE A 82 -7.06 9.58 -0.79
N PHE A 83 -5.92 9.26 -1.42
CA PHE A 83 -4.73 8.77 -0.72
C PHE A 83 -4.26 9.75 0.37
N ALA A 84 -4.15 11.05 0.03
CA ALA A 84 -3.70 12.09 0.95
C ALA A 84 -4.68 12.34 2.11
N LEU A 85 -5.99 12.32 1.85
CA LEU A 85 -7.02 12.59 2.85
C LEU A 85 -7.31 11.40 3.75
N THR A 86 -6.99 10.18 3.33
CA THR A 86 -7.22 8.96 4.11
C THR A 86 -6.54 9.03 5.48
N ILE A 87 -5.30 9.55 5.60
CA ILE A 87 -4.64 9.68 6.92
C ILE A 87 -5.38 10.64 7.86
N PRO A 88 -5.55 11.94 7.52
CA PRO A 88 -6.15 12.89 8.45
C PRO A 88 -7.61 12.58 8.78
N ILE A 89 -8.38 12.03 7.83
CA ILE A 89 -9.78 11.65 8.08
C ILE A 89 -9.87 10.55 9.14
N TRP A 90 -9.13 9.45 8.98
CA TRP A 90 -9.21 8.31 9.91
C TRP A 90 -8.59 8.61 11.27
N VAL A 91 -7.48 9.35 11.31
CA VAL A 91 -6.88 9.82 12.57
C VAL A 91 -7.83 10.78 13.29
N GLY A 92 -8.48 11.70 12.57
CA GLY A 92 -9.48 12.61 13.14
C GLY A 92 -10.70 11.89 13.73
N ILE A 93 -11.17 10.83 13.05
CA ILE A 93 -12.21 9.95 13.57
C ILE A 93 -11.72 9.24 14.85
N GLY A 94 -10.50 8.70 14.85
CA GLY A 94 -9.87 8.09 16.02
C GLY A 94 -9.85 9.02 17.23
N ILE A 95 -9.42 10.27 17.03
CA ILE A 95 -9.43 11.30 18.08
C ILE A 95 -10.85 11.56 18.58
N GLY A 96 -11.84 11.61 17.68
CA GLY A 96 -13.24 11.85 18.04
C GLY A 96 -13.88 10.73 18.86
N ILE A 97 -13.44 9.49 18.70
CA ILE A 97 -13.96 8.32 19.41
C ILE A 97 -13.06 7.81 20.54
N SER A 98 -11.94 8.49 20.82
CA SER A 98 -10.91 8.06 21.79
C SER A 98 -11.49 7.77 23.18
N SER A 99 -12.52 8.52 23.60
CA SER A 99 -13.21 8.32 24.88
C SER A 99 -13.93 6.97 25.03
N VAL A 100 -14.28 6.29 23.93
CA VAL A 100 -15.06 5.04 23.93
C VAL A 100 -14.27 3.87 23.31
N TYR A 101 -13.36 4.16 22.39
CA TYR A 101 -12.54 3.15 21.73
C TYR A 101 -11.30 2.84 22.55
N ASN A 102 -11.15 1.57 22.95
CA ASN A 102 -9.93 1.07 23.57
C ASN A 102 -9.21 0.15 22.59
N GLU A 103 -8.10 0.64 22.03
CA GLU A 103 -7.25 -0.08 21.07
C GLU A 103 -6.66 -1.39 21.60
N ASN A 104 -6.50 -1.52 22.93
CA ASN A 104 -5.96 -2.72 23.57
C ASN A 104 -7.05 -3.75 23.95
N SER A 105 -8.32 -3.48 23.63
CA SER A 105 -9.42 -4.39 23.92
C SER A 105 -9.37 -5.63 22.99
N PRO A 106 -9.68 -6.84 23.48
CA PRO A 106 -9.77 -8.04 22.65
C PRO A 106 -10.69 -7.87 21.44
N THR A 107 -11.80 -7.13 21.60
CA THR A 107 -12.73 -6.85 20.51
C THR A 107 -12.10 -5.96 19.43
N ALA A 108 -11.32 -4.95 19.81
CA ALA A 108 -10.63 -4.06 18.87
C ALA A 108 -9.59 -4.85 18.06
N LEU A 109 -8.78 -5.67 18.73
CA LEU A 109 -7.77 -6.52 18.09
C LEU A 109 -8.38 -7.59 17.15
N ILE A 110 -9.53 -8.17 17.52
CA ILE A 110 -10.24 -9.12 16.64
C ILE A 110 -10.75 -8.40 15.39
N VAL A 111 -11.37 -7.22 15.55
CA VAL A 111 -11.86 -6.43 14.41
C VAL A 111 -10.69 -6.04 13.52
N GLU A 112 -9.59 -5.53 14.08
CA GLU A 112 -8.37 -5.23 13.36
C GLU A 112 -7.85 -6.43 12.57
N GLY A 113 -7.73 -7.59 13.21
CA GLY A 113 -7.28 -8.82 12.55
C GLY A 113 -8.20 -9.26 11.41
N VAL A 114 -9.52 -9.20 11.59
CA VAL A 114 -10.51 -9.60 10.58
C VAL A 114 -10.50 -8.68 9.35
N PHE A 115 -10.30 -7.37 9.54
CA PHE A 115 -10.20 -6.43 8.41
C PHE A 115 -8.82 -6.45 7.77
N ASN A 116 -7.75 -6.62 8.56
CA ASN A 116 -6.38 -6.57 8.07
C ASN A 116 -5.98 -7.88 7.34
N ALA A 117 -6.46 -9.05 7.76
CA ALA A 117 -6.10 -10.33 7.12
C ALA A 117 -6.46 -10.41 5.62
N PRO A 118 -7.70 -10.17 5.17
CA PRO A 118 -8.03 -10.18 3.75
C PRO A 118 -7.34 -9.03 3.01
N SER A 119 -7.18 -7.87 3.67
CA SER A 119 -6.54 -6.72 3.06
C SER A 119 -5.04 -6.92 2.83
N ALA A 120 -4.34 -7.55 3.76
CA ALA A 120 -2.95 -7.98 3.59
C ALA A 120 -2.83 -9.02 2.47
N GLY A 121 -3.78 -9.95 2.36
CA GLY A 121 -3.83 -10.93 1.28
C GLY A 121 -3.90 -10.28 -0.11
N ILE A 122 -4.81 -9.33 -0.31
CA ILE A 122 -4.90 -8.61 -1.59
C ILE A 122 -3.65 -7.77 -1.85
N LEU A 123 -3.12 -7.05 -0.86
CA LEU A 123 -1.91 -6.23 -1.04
C LEU A 123 -0.67 -7.05 -1.36
N ILE A 124 -0.53 -8.25 -0.78
CA ILE A 124 0.54 -9.20 -1.14
C ILE A 124 0.35 -9.69 -2.57
N TYR A 125 -0.88 -10.03 -2.98
CA TYR A 125 -1.16 -10.42 -4.37
C TYR A 125 -0.81 -9.30 -5.34
N MET A 126 -1.28 -8.08 -5.08
CA MET A 126 -0.95 -6.91 -5.90
C MET A 126 0.56 -6.71 -5.99
N ALA A 127 1.26 -6.74 -4.86
CA ALA A 127 2.70 -6.52 -4.81
C ALA A 127 3.47 -7.58 -5.60
N LEU A 128 3.16 -8.87 -5.42
CA LEU A 128 3.92 -9.96 -6.04
C LEU A 128 3.50 -10.24 -7.49
N VAL A 129 2.20 -10.31 -7.75
CA VAL A 129 1.66 -10.78 -9.03
C VAL A 129 1.47 -9.62 -9.99
N ASP A 130 0.82 -8.53 -9.57
CA ASP A 130 0.49 -7.45 -10.50
C ASP A 130 1.63 -6.44 -10.69
N LEU A 131 2.46 -6.22 -9.66
CA LEU A 131 3.59 -5.30 -9.75
C LEU A 131 4.91 -6.02 -10.02
N LEU A 132 5.36 -6.86 -9.08
CA LEU A 132 6.70 -7.45 -9.16
C LEU A 132 6.85 -8.38 -10.37
N ALA A 133 5.89 -9.25 -10.63
CA ALA A 133 5.97 -10.15 -11.77
C ALA A 133 5.98 -9.38 -13.10
N ASN A 134 5.19 -8.31 -13.23
CA ASN A 134 5.21 -7.46 -14.43
C ASN A 134 6.58 -6.81 -14.66
N ASP A 135 7.20 -6.27 -13.59
CA ASP A 135 8.51 -5.61 -13.69
C ASP A 135 9.63 -6.63 -14.01
N PHE A 136 9.64 -7.77 -13.31
CA PHE A 136 10.69 -8.80 -13.46
C PHE A 136 10.56 -9.65 -14.72
N MET A 137 9.34 -9.83 -15.23
CA MET A 137 9.13 -10.55 -16.50
C MET A 137 9.38 -9.67 -17.73
N SER A 138 9.64 -8.37 -17.55
CA SER A 138 9.95 -7.49 -18.68
C SER A 138 11.23 -7.94 -19.42
N PRO A 139 11.25 -7.93 -20.77
CA PRO A 139 12.44 -8.33 -21.53
C PRO A 139 13.69 -7.52 -21.17
N ARG A 140 13.51 -6.24 -20.82
CA ARG A 140 14.57 -5.34 -20.37
C ARG A 140 15.22 -5.83 -19.07
N MET A 141 14.43 -6.31 -18.10
CA MET A 141 14.96 -6.82 -16.84
C MET A 141 15.61 -8.20 -17.02
N GLN A 142 15.02 -9.08 -17.84
CA GLN A 142 15.58 -10.42 -18.09
C GLN A 142 16.88 -10.40 -18.90
N GLN A 143 17.07 -9.43 -19.80
CA GLN A 143 18.28 -9.33 -20.63
C GLN A 143 19.48 -8.70 -19.91
N SER A 144 19.27 -8.05 -18.75
CA SER A 144 20.33 -7.37 -18.01
C SER A 144 20.51 -7.95 -16.61
N SER A 145 21.54 -8.78 -16.43
CA SER A 145 21.85 -9.39 -15.13
C SER A 145 22.17 -8.34 -14.06
N ILE A 146 22.75 -7.19 -14.43
CA ILE A 146 23.04 -6.09 -13.50
C ILE A 146 21.74 -5.44 -13.00
N LEU A 147 20.79 -5.18 -13.91
CA LEU A 147 19.51 -4.59 -13.56
C LEU A 147 18.67 -5.55 -12.69
N CYS A 148 18.62 -6.83 -13.07
CA CYS A 148 17.92 -7.86 -12.29
C CYS A 148 18.53 -8.03 -10.89
N PHE A 149 19.87 -8.05 -10.77
CA PHE A 149 20.53 -8.11 -9.47
C PHE A 149 20.24 -6.86 -8.62
N GLY A 150 20.34 -5.67 -9.20
CA GLY A 150 20.01 -4.41 -8.50
C GLY A 150 18.55 -4.34 -8.05
N ALA A 151 17.61 -4.82 -8.87
CA ALA A 151 16.20 -4.92 -8.53
C ALA A 151 15.95 -5.89 -7.37
N ASN A 152 16.58 -7.08 -7.38
CA ASN A 152 16.47 -8.03 -6.26
C ASN A 152 17.06 -7.47 -4.95
N VAL A 153 18.24 -6.82 -5.02
CA VAL A 153 18.86 -6.20 -3.84
C VAL A 153 17.98 -5.08 -3.28
N SER A 154 17.44 -4.20 -4.13
CA SER A 154 16.56 -3.12 -3.68
C SER A 154 15.24 -3.64 -3.10
N LEU A 155 14.67 -4.72 -3.68
CA LEU A 155 13.48 -5.40 -3.14
C LEU A 155 13.75 -5.96 -1.74
N LEU A 156 14.83 -6.72 -1.57
CA LEU A 156 15.21 -7.30 -0.28
C LEU A 156 15.54 -6.23 0.76
N LEU A 157 16.20 -5.15 0.35
CA LEU A 157 16.51 -4.02 1.21
C LEU A 157 15.23 -3.32 1.66
N GLY A 158 14.28 -3.05 0.75
CA GLY A 158 12.99 -2.46 1.09
C GLY A 158 12.18 -3.32 2.06
N ALA A 159 12.07 -4.62 1.79
CA ALA A 159 11.41 -5.58 2.68
C ALA A 159 12.10 -5.66 4.05
N GLY A 160 13.44 -5.67 4.08
CA GLY A 160 14.23 -5.66 5.30
C GLY A 160 14.04 -4.40 6.13
N LEU A 161 14.03 -3.21 5.51
CA LEU A 161 13.75 -1.94 6.19
C LEU A 161 12.35 -1.92 6.78
N MET A 162 11.33 -2.37 6.05
CA MET A 162 9.96 -2.46 6.56
C MET A 162 9.84 -3.43 7.75
N SER A 163 10.54 -4.57 7.68
CA SER A 163 10.59 -5.53 8.78
C SER A 163 11.29 -4.96 10.03
N LEU A 164 12.37 -4.18 9.84
CA LEU A 164 13.04 -3.51 10.94
C LEU A 164 12.12 -2.47 11.59
N ILE A 165 11.48 -1.60 10.80
CA ILE A 165 10.54 -0.60 11.31
C ILE A 165 9.45 -1.25 12.18
N ALA A 166 8.89 -2.37 11.72
CA ALA A 166 7.86 -3.11 12.45
C ALA A 166 8.31 -3.66 13.81
N LYS A 167 9.63 -3.87 14.03
CA LYS A 167 10.15 -4.35 15.33
C LYS A 167 10.21 -3.25 16.39
N TRP A 168 10.33 -1.99 15.95
CA TRP A 168 10.50 -0.83 16.83
C TRP A 168 9.22 -0.03 17.05
N THR A 169 8.10 -0.50 16.47
CA THR A 169 6.72 -0.09 16.75
C THR A 169 6.02 -1.12 17.60
#